data_AF-A0A7X2MSY7-F1
#
_entry.id   AF-A0A7X2MSY7-F1
#
_cell.length_a   1.000
_cell.length_b   1.000
_cell.length_c   1.000
_cell.angle_alpha   90.00
_cell.angle_beta   90.00
_cell.angle_gamma   90.00
#
_symmetry.space_group_name_H-M   'P 1'
#
loop_
_entity.id
_entity.type
_entity.pdbx_description
1 polymer ?
#
loop_
_entity_poly.entity_id
_entity_poly.type
_entity_poly.pdbx_seq_one_letter_code
_entity_poly.pdbx_strand_id
1 'polypeptide(L)'
;DSCAPAGVRTLQQRRQRLDAKLNLAGGINEAFYLAQLEALGYTGVTITRYNKSQFTCLSVCTDSLYSDEWRYYWQVNMPASTQITPMTAISNCTDSLRTWGDTIAECILNNQALSHTYVIFSYPE
;
A
#
# COMPACT_ATOMS: atom_id res chain seq x y z
N ASP A 1 -4.13 -12.17 13.87
CA ASP A 1 -3.65 -10.86 13.40
C ASP A 1 -2.22 -11.07 12.93
N SER A 2 -2.04 -11.52 11.68
CA SER A 2 -0.74 -11.97 11.15
C SER A 2 0.18 -10.81 10.76
N CYS A 3 -0.38 -9.61 10.58
CA CYS A 3 0.31 -8.41 10.14
C CYS A 3 0.73 -7.46 11.28
N ALA A 4 0.63 -7.91 12.54
CA ALA A 4 1.01 -7.09 13.67
C ALA A 4 2.54 -7.09 13.85
N PRO A 5 3.20 -5.92 13.96
CA PRO A 5 4.63 -5.88 14.24
C PRO A 5 4.90 -6.50 15.61
N ALA A 6 6.06 -7.15 15.77
CA ALA A 6 6.48 -7.66 17.06
C ALA A 6 6.62 -6.49 18.04
N GLY A 7 5.71 -6.38 19.02
CA GLY A 7 5.73 -5.28 20.00
C GLY A 7 4.50 -4.38 20.06
N VAL A 8 3.34 -4.76 19.50
CA VAL A 8 2.03 -4.11 19.78
C VAL A 8 1.70 -4.25 21.27
N ARG A 9 2.31 -3.39 22.09
CA ARG A 9 2.39 -3.49 23.55
C ARG A 9 1.29 -2.69 24.26
N THR A 10 0.75 -1.63 23.65
CA THR A 10 -0.21 -0.75 24.33
C THR A 10 -1.66 -1.12 24.05
N LEU A 11 -2.50 -1.05 25.08
CA LEU A 11 -3.95 -1.29 25.00
C LEU A 11 -4.65 -0.32 24.03
N GLN A 12 -4.15 0.92 23.95
CA GLN A 12 -4.71 1.96 23.07
C GLN A 12 -4.52 1.63 21.58
N GLN A 13 -3.33 1.21 21.17
CA GLN A 13 -3.07 0.80 19.78
C GLN A 13 -3.93 -0.40 19.36
N ARG A 14 -4.15 -1.35 20.28
CA ARG A 14 -5.04 -2.49 20.02
C ARG A 14 -6.50 -2.06 19.85
N ARG A 15 -6.96 -1.11 20.67
CA ARG A 15 -8.32 -0.54 20.56
C ARG A 15 -8.51 0.21 19.24
N GLN A 16 -7.55 1.05 18.84
CA GLN A 16 -7.61 1.76 17.56
C GLN A 16 -7.68 0.79 16.36
N ARG A 17 -6.91 -0.30 16.38
CA ARG A 17 -6.98 -1.33 15.33
C ARG A 17 -8.31 -2.07 15.31
N LEU A 18 -8.83 -2.41 16.48
CA LEU A 18 -10.16 -3.04 16.59
C LEU A 18 -11.25 -2.11 16.08
N ASP A 19 -11.17 -0.84 16.46
CA ASP A 19 -12.10 0.21 16.05
C ASP A 19 -12.07 0.41 14.52
N ALA A 20 -10.89 0.50 13.92
CA ALA A 20 -10.73 0.54 12.47
C ALA A 20 -11.39 -0.68 11.81
N LYS A 21 -11.15 -1.89 12.33
CA LYS A 21 -11.71 -3.13 11.76
C LYS A 21 -13.23 -3.22 11.88
N LEU A 22 -13.82 -2.71 12.97
CA LEU A 22 -15.27 -2.75 13.22
C LEU A 22 -16.03 -1.61 12.54
N ASN A 23 -15.44 -0.42 12.49
CA ASN A 23 -16.10 0.80 12.02
C ASN A 23 -15.86 1.07 10.53
N LEU A 24 -15.02 0.29 9.85
CA LEU A 24 -14.89 0.30 8.39
C LEU A 24 -16.15 -0.31 7.75
N ALA A 25 -17.20 0.49 7.66
CA ALA A 25 -18.42 0.18 6.93
C ALA A 25 -18.30 0.69 5.49
N GLY A 26 -18.35 -0.22 4.51
CA GLY A 26 -18.32 0.16 3.09
C GLY A 26 -18.03 -1.00 2.16
N GLY A 27 -18.28 -0.80 0.87
CA GLY A 27 -17.83 -1.72 -0.16
C GLY A 27 -16.31 -1.66 -0.33
N ILE A 28 -15.71 -2.76 -0.77
CA ILE A 28 -14.27 -2.84 -1.06
C ILE A 28 -13.97 -1.98 -2.29
N ASN A 29 -13.67 -0.70 -2.04
CA ASN A 29 -13.39 0.32 -3.05
C ASN A 29 -12.20 1.18 -2.63
N GLU A 30 -11.80 2.12 -3.48
CA GLU A 30 -10.65 2.99 -3.23
C GLU A 30 -10.78 3.79 -1.91
N ALA A 31 -11.95 4.39 -1.69
CA ALA A 31 -12.22 5.17 -0.48
C ALA A 31 -12.13 4.31 0.79
N PHE A 32 -12.53 3.04 0.72
CA PHE A 32 -12.39 2.09 1.82
C PHE A 32 -10.93 1.84 2.19
N TYR A 33 -10.07 1.60 1.20
CA TYR A 33 -8.64 1.37 1.45
C TYR A 33 -7.94 2.63 1.96
N LEU A 34 -8.28 3.81 1.42
CA LEU A 34 -7.76 5.08 1.90
C LEU A 34 -8.18 5.37 3.36
N ALA A 35 -9.46 5.20 3.68
CA ALA A 35 -9.97 5.39 5.05
C ALA A 35 -9.31 4.43 6.05
N GLN A 36 -9.02 3.20 5.63
CA GLN A 36 -8.30 2.25 6.47
C GLN A 36 -6.86 2.68 6.75
N LEU A 37 -6.16 3.13 5.72
CA LEU A 37 -4.79 3.64 5.86
C LEU A 37 -4.75 4.89 6.76
N GLU A 38 -5.72 5.79 6.59
CA GLU A 38 -5.87 6.98 7.43
C GLU A 38 -6.13 6.60 8.90
N ALA A 39 -7.01 5.62 9.15
CA ALA A 39 -7.28 5.11 10.51
C ALA A 39 -6.04 4.48 11.18
N LEU A 40 -5.08 3.99 10.38
CA LEU A 40 -3.80 3.48 10.85
C LEU A 40 -2.72 4.57 11.03
N GLY A 41 -3.03 5.82 10.64
CA GLY A 41 -2.14 6.97 10.74
C GLY A 41 -1.36 7.29 9.46
N TYR A 42 -1.60 6.59 8.35
CA TYR A 42 -1.01 6.92 7.06
C TYR A 42 -1.86 8.01 6.39
N THR A 43 -1.40 9.25 6.50
CA THR A 43 -2.05 10.41 5.90
C THR A 43 -1.38 10.78 4.58
N GLY A 44 -2.13 11.27 3.59
CA GLY A 44 -1.58 11.69 2.29
C GLY A 44 -1.24 10.55 1.31
N VAL A 45 -1.73 9.33 1.56
CA VAL A 45 -1.64 8.22 0.60
C VAL A 45 -2.65 8.44 -0.52
N THR A 46 -2.28 8.09 -1.76
CA THR A 46 -3.21 8.07 -2.90
C THR A 46 -3.23 6.70 -3.56
N ILE A 47 -4.32 6.36 -4.25
CA ILE A 47 -4.44 5.10 -4.99
C ILE A 47 -4.63 5.41 -6.48
N THR A 48 -3.82 4.77 -7.32
CA THR A 48 -3.95 4.81 -8.77
C THR A 48 -4.58 3.51 -9.25
N ARG A 49 -5.69 3.60 -9.98
CA ARG A 49 -6.32 2.45 -10.66
C ARG A 49 -6.03 2.53 -12.16
N TYR A 50 -5.65 1.41 -12.75
CA TYR A 50 -5.44 1.31 -14.19
C TYR A 50 -6.75 0.90 -14.85
N ASN A 51 -7.55 1.88 -15.28
CA ASN A 51 -8.84 1.65 -15.94
C ASN A 51 -8.73 1.46 -17.46
N LYS A 52 -7.51 1.49 -18.01
CA LYS A 52 -7.30 1.42 -19.45
C LYS A 52 -7.35 -0.04 -19.92
N SER A 53 -8.07 -0.28 -21.01
CA SER A 53 -8.01 -1.53 -21.77
C SER A 53 -6.65 -1.69 -22.44
N GLN A 54 -6.38 -2.86 -23.02
CA GLN A 54 -5.23 -3.09 -23.87
C GLN A 54 -4.95 -1.91 -24.82
N PHE A 55 -3.69 -1.48 -24.89
CA PHE A 55 -3.26 -0.47 -25.86
C PHE A 55 -3.56 -0.94 -27.29
N THR A 56 -4.22 -0.10 -28.09
CA THR A 56 -4.61 -0.40 -29.48
C THR A 56 -3.99 0.60 -30.45
N CYS A 57 -4.03 0.29 -31.76
CA CYS A 57 -3.61 1.22 -32.81
C CYS A 57 -4.38 2.55 -32.84
N LEU A 58 -5.48 2.66 -32.10
CA LEU A 58 -6.28 3.88 -31.94
C LEU A 58 -5.93 4.67 -30.67
N SER A 59 -5.03 4.15 -29.84
CA SER A 59 -4.60 4.80 -28.59
C SER A 59 -3.60 5.92 -28.86
N VAL A 60 -3.49 6.88 -27.93
CA VAL A 60 -2.54 7.99 -28.05
C VAL A 60 -1.12 7.44 -27.96
N CYS A 61 -0.20 7.88 -28.84
CA CYS A 61 1.16 7.33 -28.90
C CYS A 61 1.99 7.49 -27.61
N THR A 62 1.59 8.40 -26.72
CA THR A 62 2.24 8.64 -25.42
C THR A 62 1.61 7.85 -24.28
N ASP A 63 0.54 7.09 -24.54
CA ASP A 63 -0.08 6.26 -23.51
C ASP A 63 0.79 5.04 -23.18
N SER A 64 0.74 4.63 -21.92
CA SER A 64 1.37 3.40 -21.45
C SER A 64 0.83 2.17 -22.18
N LEU A 65 1.73 1.24 -22.51
CA LEU A 65 1.43 -0.03 -23.18
C LEU A 65 0.82 -1.05 -22.19
N TYR A 66 -0.36 -0.76 -21.66
CA TYR A 66 -1.06 -1.66 -20.76
C TYR A 66 -1.68 -2.85 -21.51
N SER A 67 -1.70 -4.01 -20.84
CA SER A 67 -2.51 -5.18 -21.20
C SER A 67 -3.83 -5.18 -20.43
N ASP A 68 -4.77 -6.04 -20.81
CA ASP A 68 -6.07 -6.15 -20.12
C ASP A 68 -5.95 -6.61 -18.65
N GLU A 69 -4.82 -7.21 -18.28
CA GLU A 69 -4.57 -7.64 -16.91
C GLU A 69 -4.43 -6.46 -15.95
N TRP A 70 -4.01 -5.28 -16.42
CA TRP A 70 -3.80 -4.09 -15.59
C TRP A 70 -5.08 -3.62 -14.87
N ARG A 71 -6.26 -4.01 -15.35
CA ARG A 71 -7.54 -3.85 -14.65
C ARG A 71 -7.54 -4.43 -13.23
N TYR A 72 -6.79 -5.52 -13.02
CA TYR A 72 -6.68 -6.20 -11.73
C TYR A 72 -5.59 -5.61 -10.84
N TYR A 73 -4.75 -4.73 -11.40
CA TYR A 73 -3.69 -4.04 -10.66
C TYR A 73 -4.19 -2.69 -10.17
N TRP A 74 -3.70 -2.31 -9.01
CA TRP A 74 -3.84 -0.96 -8.48
C TRP A 74 -2.60 -0.62 -7.67
N GLN A 75 -2.22 0.64 -7.71
CA GLN A 75 -1.00 1.13 -7.09
C GLN A 75 -1.35 2.02 -5.89
N VAL A 76 -0.69 1.78 -4.77
CA VAL A 76 -0.74 2.62 -3.58
C VAL A 76 0.49 3.51 -3.60
N ASN A 77 0.28 4.82 -3.75
CA ASN A 77 1.34 5.81 -3.71
C ASN A 77 1.45 6.31 -2.28
N MET A 78 2.53 5.90 -1.62
CA MET A 78 2.84 6.33 -0.26
C MET A 78 3.41 7.77 -0.29
N PRO A 79 3.18 8.59 0.74
CA PRO A 79 3.75 9.94 0.82
C PRO A 79 5.27 9.89 1.07
N ALA A 80 5.98 10.96 0.72
CA ALA A 80 7.43 11.10 0.94
C ALA A 80 7.85 11.09 2.42
N SER A 81 6.90 11.30 3.33
CA SER A 81 7.12 11.12 4.77
C SER A 81 7.26 9.66 5.20
N THR A 82 7.05 8.69 4.30
CA THR A 82 7.17 7.27 4.63
C THR A 82 8.63 6.92 4.92
N GLN A 83 8.86 6.19 6.03
CA GLN A 83 10.21 5.91 6.50
C GLN A 83 11.02 5.12 5.46
N ILE A 84 12.02 5.79 4.89
CA ILE A 84 13.12 5.16 4.19
C ILE A 84 14.26 5.07 5.20
N THR A 85 14.75 3.86 5.49
CA THR A 85 15.94 3.70 6.34
C THR A 85 17.14 3.39 5.44
N PRO A 86 18.04 4.37 5.22
CA PRO A 86 19.26 4.13 4.44
C PRO A 86 20.29 3.37 5.28
N MET A 87 21.16 2.63 4.61
CA MET A 87 22.38 2.13 5.21
C MET A 87 23.28 3.29 5.65
N THR A 88 23.87 3.17 6.83
CA THR A 88 24.85 4.12 7.38
C THR A 88 26.27 3.54 7.31
N ALA A 89 27.30 4.38 7.48
CA ALA A 89 28.70 3.96 7.46
C ALA A 89 29.09 2.97 8.59
N ILE A 90 28.22 2.80 9.59
CA ILE A 90 28.40 1.86 10.72
C ILE A 90 27.62 0.55 10.55
N SER A 91 26.88 0.38 9.45
CA SER A 91 26.09 -0.84 9.18
C SER A 91 26.97 -1.98 8.67
N ASN A 92 26.51 -3.22 8.78
CA ASN A 92 27.28 -4.37 8.30
C ASN A 92 27.31 -4.42 6.78
N CYS A 93 28.37 -4.99 6.21
CA CYS A 93 28.52 -5.18 4.76
C CYS A 93 27.44 -6.07 4.12
N THR A 94 26.67 -6.80 4.94
CA THR A 94 25.58 -7.68 4.51
C THR A 94 24.20 -7.04 4.63
N ASP A 95 24.11 -5.85 5.22
CA ASP A 95 22.84 -5.17 5.42
C ASP A 95 22.33 -4.61 4.09
N SER A 96 21.00 -4.49 3.96
CA SER A 96 20.40 -3.87 2.78
C SER A 96 20.80 -2.39 2.69
N LEU A 97 21.19 -1.95 1.49
CA LEU A 97 21.60 -0.56 1.23
C LEU A 97 20.51 0.46 1.60
N ARG A 98 19.25 0.04 1.52
CA ARG A 98 18.08 0.81 1.89
C ARG A 98 16.94 -0.16 2.18
N THR A 99 16.23 0.05 3.28
CA THR A 99 14.92 -0.56 3.49
C THR A 99 13.85 0.48 3.20
N TRP A 100 12.89 0.06 2.40
CA TRP A 100 11.68 0.79 2.07
C TRP A 100 10.51 -0.01 2.59
N GLY A 101 9.47 0.71 2.95
CA GLY A 101 8.17 0.11 3.19
C GLY A 101 7.77 0.03 4.65
N ASP A 102 6.48 0.22 4.83
CA ASP A 102 5.81 -0.13 6.06
C ASP A 102 5.21 -1.53 5.91
N THR A 103 5.92 -2.51 6.47
CA THR A 103 5.51 -3.93 6.46
C THR A 103 4.09 -4.16 6.98
N ILE A 104 3.55 -3.26 7.80
CA ILE A 104 2.21 -3.36 8.37
C ILE A 104 1.17 -2.99 7.32
N ALA A 105 1.34 -1.83 6.67
CA ALA A 105 0.42 -1.37 5.63
C ALA A 105 0.37 -2.35 4.47
N GLU A 106 1.53 -2.82 4.01
CA GLU A 106 1.63 -3.80 2.93
C GLU A 106 0.96 -5.11 3.29
N CYS A 107 1.19 -5.63 4.51
CA CYS A 107 0.58 -6.88 4.94
C CYS A 107 -0.94 -6.76 5.08
N ILE A 108 -1.45 -5.66 5.65
CA ILE A 108 -2.89 -5.45 5.81
C ILE A 108 -3.57 -5.39 4.44
N LEU A 109 -3.04 -4.58 3.52
CA LEU A 109 -3.64 -4.39 2.20
C LEU A 109 -3.56 -5.67 1.36
N ASN A 110 -2.45 -6.40 1.40
CA ASN A 110 -2.35 -7.70 0.72
C ASN A 110 -3.33 -8.74 1.31
N ASN A 111 -3.55 -8.73 2.61
CA ASN A 111 -4.48 -9.66 3.26
C ASN A 111 -5.97 -9.27 3.03
N GLN A 112 -6.26 -8.01 2.72
CA GLN A 112 -7.60 -7.52 2.41
C GLN A 112 -7.87 -7.34 0.92
N ALA A 113 -6.87 -7.53 0.08
CA ALA A 113 -7.04 -7.53 -1.36
C ALA A 113 -8.01 -8.66 -1.77
N LEU A 114 -8.91 -8.35 -2.71
CA LEU A 114 -9.81 -9.34 -3.28
C LEU A 114 -9.00 -10.41 -4.03
N SER A 115 -9.50 -11.66 -4.02
CA SER A 115 -8.93 -12.72 -4.85
C SER A 115 -8.91 -12.26 -6.32
N HIS A 116 -7.75 -12.38 -6.98
CA HIS A 116 -7.48 -11.91 -8.35
C HIS A 116 -7.32 -10.39 -8.51
N THR A 117 -6.88 -9.69 -7.47
CA THR A 117 -6.35 -8.32 -7.60
C THR A 117 -4.93 -8.25 -7.05
N TYR A 118 -4.13 -7.35 -7.62
CA TYR A 118 -2.72 -7.18 -7.28
C TYR A 118 -2.46 -5.75 -6.83
N VAL A 119 -1.74 -5.60 -5.72
CA VAL A 119 -1.39 -4.31 -5.14
C VAL A 119 0.07 -3.99 -5.43
N ILE A 120 0.33 -2.82 -6.01
CA ILE A 120 1.68 -2.30 -6.24
C ILE A 120 1.93 -1.20 -5.21
N PHE A 121 3.04 -1.24 -4.49
CA PHE A 121 3.43 -0.20 -3.55
C PHE A 121 4.48 0.71 -4.18
N SER A 122 4.17 2.00 -4.29
CA SER A 122 5.09 3.02 -4.78
C SER A 122 5.52 3.92 -3.63
N TYR A 123 6.83 3.94 -3.38
CA TYR A 123 7.47 4.81 -2.41
C TYR A 123 8.24 5.89 -3.18
N PRO A 124 7.91 7.18 -3.00
CA PRO A 124 8.69 8.27 -3.57
C PRO A 124 10.07 8.30 -2.92
N GLU A 125 11.05 8.78 -3.68
CA GLU A 125 12.45 8.94 -3.26
C GLU A 125 12.68 10.09 -2.27
#